data_AF-A0A4Y2TW43-F1
#
_entry.id   AF-A0A4Y2TW43-F1
#
_cell.length_a   1.000
_cell.length_b   1.000
_cell.length_c   1.000
_cell.angle_alpha   90.00
_cell.angle_beta   90.00
_cell.angle_gamma   90.00
#
_symmetry.space_group_name_H-M   'P 1'
#
loop_
_entity.id
_entity.type
_entity.pdbx_description
1 polymer ?
#
loop_
_entity_poly.entity_id
_entity_poly.type
_entity_poly.pdbx_seq_one_letter_code
_entity_poly.pdbx_strand_id
1 'polypeptide(L)'
;MSKTYRCVIDEKEDPVVAWKRLEHVRPNSRARVIGLTDDFFSCRINPQEEIGIYAAQIQRIVDLLKDAGKLVSEWYQSFQLIRFLPPEFSGIAQYIYRWNDKDFMFDTIL
;
A
#
# COMPACT_ATOMS: atom_id res chain seq x y z
N MET A 1 24.28 -0.30 10.93
CA MET A 1 23.93 0.11 9.55
C MET A 1 24.52 -0.89 8.56
N SER A 2 23.67 -1.50 7.73
CA SER A 2 23.97 -2.70 6.92
C SER A 2 25.04 -2.45 5.84
N LYS A 3 25.96 -3.42 5.67
CA LYS A 3 27.09 -3.39 4.71
C LYS A 3 26.67 -3.34 3.22
N THR A 4 25.38 -3.47 2.90
CA THR A 4 24.89 -3.64 1.53
C THR A 4 25.05 -2.40 0.64
N TYR A 5 25.10 -1.19 1.20
CA TYR A 5 25.18 0.04 0.39
C TYR A 5 26.59 0.39 -0.11
N ARG A 6 27.65 -0.13 0.51
CA ARG A 6 29.04 0.19 0.12
C ARG A 6 29.50 -0.50 -1.17
N CYS A 7 28.78 -1.51 -1.65
CA CYS A 7 29.21 -2.30 -2.82
C CYS A 7 28.73 -1.70 -4.16
N VAL A 8 27.82 -0.72 -4.14
CA VAL A 8 27.18 -0.21 -5.37
C VAL A 8 27.96 0.94 -6.00
N ILE A 9 28.79 1.64 -5.23
CA ILE A 9 29.58 2.78 -5.71
C ILE A 9 31.05 2.41 -5.56
N ASP A 10 31.69 2.03 -6.66
CA ASP A 10 33.15 2.05 -6.73
C ASP A 10 33.58 3.52 -6.81
N GLU A 11 34.48 3.97 -5.93
CA GLU A 11 34.96 5.37 -5.88
C GLU A 11 35.60 5.83 -7.20
N LYS A 12 35.88 4.90 -8.13
CA LYS A 12 36.44 5.20 -9.45
C LYS A 12 35.43 5.16 -10.60
N GLU A 13 34.16 4.92 -10.35
CA GLU A 13 33.13 4.82 -11.39
C GLU A 13 32.66 6.20 -11.86
N ASP A 14 32.47 6.34 -13.17
CA ASP A 14 31.92 7.56 -13.76
C ASP A 14 30.58 7.91 -13.09
N PRO A 15 30.37 9.17 -12.65
CA PRO A 15 29.19 9.53 -11.89
C PRO A 15 27.90 9.25 -12.66
N VAL A 16 27.85 9.39 -13.99
CA VAL A 16 26.65 9.10 -14.79
C VAL A 16 26.33 7.60 -14.80
N VAL A 17 27.37 6.75 -14.85
CA VAL A 17 27.22 5.29 -14.78
C VAL A 17 26.76 4.87 -13.38
N ALA A 18 27.34 5.44 -12.32
CA ALA A 18 26.92 5.22 -10.94
C ALA A 18 25.45 5.66 -10.73
N TRP A 19 25.07 6.83 -11.27
CA TRP A 19 23.69 7.33 -11.23
C TRP A 19 22.71 6.39 -11.95
N LYS A 20 23.04 5.87 -13.15
CA LYS A 20 22.18 4.90 -13.87
C LYS A 20 22.03 3.55 -13.16
N ARG A 21 23.06 3.10 -12.42
CA ARG A 21 22.94 1.91 -11.57
C ARG A 21 22.05 2.18 -10.37
N LEU A 22 22.18 3.34 -9.74
CA LEU A 22 21.32 3.77 -8.64
C LEU A 22 19.88 4.01 -9.09
N GLU A 23 19.62 4.36 -10.36
CA GLU A 23 18.26 4.42 -10.91
C GLU A 23 17.51 3.08 -10.81
N HIS A 24 18.21 1.95 -10.96
CA HIS A 24 17.62 0.62 -10.78
C HIS A 24 17.38 0.27 -9.30
N VAL A 25 18.03 0.97 -8.38
CA VAL A 25 17.90 0.83 -6.92
C VAL A 25 16.90 1.86 -6.35
N ARG A 26 16.28 2.71 -7.19
CA ARG A 26 15.35 3.75 -6.73
C ARG A 26 14.16 3.15 -5.96
N PRO A 27 13.62 3.90 -4.97
CA PRO A 27 12.40 3.55 -4.25
C PRO A 27 11.17 3.33 -5.14
N ASN A 28 11.22 3.77 -6.42
CA ASN A 28 10.12 3.66 -7.37
C ASN A 28 10.39 2.61 -8.47
N SER A 29 11.24 1.62 -8.19
CA SER A 29 11.43 0.51 -9.11
C SER A 29 10.10 -0.22 -9.36
N ARG A 30 9.92 -0.75 -10.58
CA ARG A 30 8.71 -1.50 -10.94
C ARG A 30 8.44 -2.65 -9.96
N ALA A 31 9.50 -3.30 -9.49
CA ALA A 31 9.41 -4.39 -8.52
C ALA A 31 8.79 -3.92 -7.19
N ARG A 32 9.19 -2.74 -6.67
CA ARG A 32 8.60 -2.19 -5.45
C ARG A 32 7.13 -1.83 -5.63
N VAL A 33 6.78 -1.19 -6.75
CA VAL A 33 5.38 -0.87 -7.04
C VAL A 33 4.51 -2.13 -7.11
N ILE A 34 4.99 -3.18 -7.78
CA ILE A 34 4.28 -4.46 -7.85
C ILE A 34 4.14 -5.08 -6.46
N GLY A 35 5.21 -5.06 -5.64
CA GLY A 35 5.16 -5.55 -4.26
C GLY A 35 4.15 -4.80 -3.40
N LEU A 36 4.11 -3.46 -3.47
CA LEU A 36 3.13 -2.66 -2.73
C LEU A 36 1.70 -2.91 -3.19
N THR A 37 1.48 -3.14 -4.49
CA THR A 37 0.16 -3.52 -5.01
C THR A 37 -0.26 -4.89 -4.49
N ASP A 38 0.66 -5.86 -4.42
CA ASP A 38 0.38 -7.17 -3.84
C ASP A 38 0.09 -7.07 -2.34
N ASP A 39 0.88 -6.29 -1.60
CA ASP A 39 0.67 -6.00 -0.19
C ASP A 39 -0.71 -5.37 0.05
N PHE A 40 -1.14 -4.45 -0.82
CA PHE A 40 -2.46 -3.82 -0.73
C PHE A 40 -3.58 -4.85 -0.80
N PHE A 41 -3.59 -5.71 -1.83
CA PHE A 41 -4.66 -6.69 -2.02
C PHE A 41 -4.59 -7.87 -1.04
N SER A 42 -3.38 -8.19 -0.55
CA SER A 42 -3.12 -9.25 0.41
C SER A 42 -3.27 -8.81 1.86
N CYS A 43 -3.43 -7.50 2.12
CA CYS A 43 -3.65 -6.96 3.46
C CYS A 43 -4.97 -7.51 4.03
N ARG A 44 -4.89 -8.14 5.20
CA ARG A 44 -6.04 -8.70 5.93
C ARG A 44 -5.93 -8.30 7.39
N ILE A 45 -7.07 -8.02 8.01
CA ILE A 45 -7.15 -7.79 9.44
C ILE A 45 -6.82 -9.07 10.21
N ASN A 46 -6.01 -8.94 11.26
CA ASN A 46 -5.74 -10.05 12.16
C ASN A 46 -6.89 -10.21 13.17
N PRO A 47 -7.19 -11.42 13.66
CA PRO A 47 -8.30 -11.64 14.60
C PRO A 47 -8.24 -10.85 15.91
N GLN A 48 -7.05 -10.36 16.28
CA GLN A 48 -6.80 -9.59 17.51
C GLN A 48 -6.56 -8.10 17.24
N GLU A 49 -6.55 -7.71 15.96
CA GLU A 49 -6.26 -6.35 15.54
C GLU A 49 -7.53 -5.51 15.52
N GLU A 50 -7.44 -4.28 16.03
CA GLU A 50 -8.54 -3.34 15.94
C GLU A 50 -8.73 -2.85 14.50
N ILE A 51 -9.98 -2.63 14.08
CA ILE A 51 -10.31 -2.17 12.73
C ILE A 51 -9.56 -0.87 12.37
N GLY A 52 -9.39 0.04 13.33
CA GLY A 52 -8.65 1.29 13.10
C GLY A 52 -7.17 1.07 12.78
N ILE A 53 -6.54 0.03 13.35
CA ILE A 53 -5.15 -0.33 13.04
C ILE A 53 -5.06 -0.94 11.64
N TYR A 54 -6.01 -1.82 11.29
CA TYR A 54 -6.10 -2.38 9.95
C TYR A 54 -6.31 -1.29 8.88
N ALA A 55 -7.20 -0.32 9.14
CA ALA A 55 -7.41 0.82 8.28
C ALA A 55 -6.14 1.67 8.10
N ALA A 56 -5.42 1.94 9.19
CA ALA A 56 -4.15 2.66 9.15
C ALA A 56 -3.09 1.90 8.33
N GLN A 57 -3.07 0.56 8.39
CA GLN A 57 -2.18 -0.25 7.56
C GLN A 57 -2.52 -0.13 6.07
N ILE A 58 -3.80 -0.17 5.70
CA ILE A 58 -4.23 0.06 4.31
C ILE A 58 -3.76 1.43 3.84
N GLN A 59 -4.02 2.49 4.61
CA GLN A 59 -3.64 3.84 4.21
C GLN A 59 -2.13 4.02 4.09
N ARG A 60 -1.36 3.41 4.98
CA ARG A 60 0.11 3.40 4.86
C ARG A 60 0.56 2.83 3.52
N ILE A 61 -0.09 1.77 3.01
CA ILE A 61 0.27 1.17 1.71
C ILE A 61 -0.18 2.09 0.56
N VAL A 62 -1.37 2.69 0.66
CA VAL A 62 -1.88 3.66 -0.32
C VAL A 62 -0.94 4.87 -0.45
N ASP A 63 -0.47 5.43 0.67
CA ASP A 63 0.49 6.52 0.68
C ASP A 63 1.81 6.13 0.01
N LEU A 64 2.32 4.92 0.29
CA LEU A 64 3.53 4.40 -0.36
C LEU A 64 3.35 4.22 -1.87
N LEU A 65 2.16 3.81 -2.32
CA LEU A 65 1.82 3.71 -3.74
C LEU A 65 1.72 5.10 -4.38
N LYS A 66 1.12 6.07 -3.68
CA LYS A 66 1.00 7.47 -4.11
C LYS A 66 2.38 8.11 -4.29
N ASP A 67 3.29 7.90 -3.34
CA ASP A 67 4.69 8.35 -3.41
C ASP A 67 5.44 7.72 -4.60
N ALA A 68 5.05 6.51 -5.00
CA ALA A 68 5.55 5.82 -6.19
C ALA A 68 4.83 6.23 -7.49
N GLY A 69 3.93 7.22 -7.44
CA GLY A 69 3.17 7.72 -8.59
C GLY A 69 2.01 6.82 -9.03
N LYS A 70 1.53 5.93 -8.14
CA LYS A 70 0.38 5.07 -8.36
C LYS A 70 -0.76 5.46 -7.42
N LEU A 71 -1.80 6.04 -7.98
CA LEU A 71 -3.02 6.33 -7.24
C LEU A 71 -3.87 5.07 -7.14
N VAL A 72 -4.35 4.77 -5.94
CA VAL A 72 -5.36 3.75 -5.70
C VAL A 72 -6.70 4.46 -5.62
N SER A 73 -7.72 3.98 -6.36
CA SER A 73 -9.03 4.62 -6.29
C SER A 73 -9.63 4.45 -4.90
N GLU A 74 -10.38 5.47 -4.44
CA GLU A 74 -11.16 5.40 -3.19
C GLU A 74 -12.03 4.14 -3.13
N TRP A 75 -12.65 3.77 -4.25
CA TRP A 75 -13.46 2.56 -4.33
C TRP A 75 -12.67 1.30 -3.94
N TYR A 76 -11.43 1.14 -4.42
CA TYR A 76 -10.61 -0.02 -4.05
C TYR A 76 -10.15 0.03 -2.58
N GLN A 77 -9.89 1.22 -2.04
CA GLN A 77 -9.54 1.39 -0.63
C GLN A 77 -10.72 0.98 0.26
N SER A 78 -11.91 1.51 -0.01
CA SER A 78 -13.17 1.17 0.67
C SER A 78 -13.45 -0.33 0.59
N PHE A 79 -13.30 -0.92 -0.61
CA PHE A 79 -13.47 -2.36 -0.82
C PHE A 79 -12.48 -3.18 0.02
N GLN A 80 -11.20 -2.80 0.06
CA GLN A 80 -10.19 -3.53 0.83
C GLN A 80 -10.47 -3.48 2.33
N LEU A 81 -10.97 -2.34 2.83
CA LEU A 81 -11.35 -2.18 4.23
C LEU A 81 -12.46 -3.15 4.64
N ILE A 82 -13.50 -3.30 3.82
CA ILE A 82 -14.67 -4.11 4.20
C ILE A 82 -14.55 -5.60 3.85
N ARG A 83 -13.70 -5.96 2.86
CA ARG A 83 -13.63 -7.33 2.31
C ARG A 83 -13.18 -8.38 3.33
N PHE A 84 -12.28 -8.01 4.23
CA PHE A 84 -11.67 -8.94 5.19
C PHE A 84 -12.15 -8.73 6.61
N LEU A 85 -13.18 -7.90 6.82
CA LEU A 85 -13.72 -7.71 8.16
C LEU A 85 -14.15 -9.04 8.79
N PRO A 86 -13.95 -9.20 10.10
CA PRO A 86 -14.38 -10.39 10.81
C PRO A 86 -15.88 -10.67 10.63
N PRO A 87 -16.34 -11.94 10.70
CA PRO A 87 -17.72 -12.33 10.46
C PRO A 87 -18.76 -11.59 11.32
N GLU A 88 -18.38 -11.16 12.53
CA GLU A 88 -19.21 -10.34 13.42
C GLU A 88 -19.61 -8.99 12.81
N PHE A 89 -18.86 -8.48 11.84
CA PHE A 89 -19.16 -7.25 11.09
C PHE A 89 -19.86 -7.50 9.75
N SER A 90 -20.21 -8.75 9.44
CA SER A 90 -20.84 -9.11 8.15
C SER A 90 -22.12 -8.32 7.85
N GLY A 91 -22.94 -8.03 8.87
CA GLY A 91 -24.15 -7.20 8.72
C GLY A 91 -23.83 -5.75 8.35
N ILE A 92 -22.76 -5.18 8.92
CA ILE A 92 -22.29 -3.82 8.62
C ILE A 92 -21.72 -3.78 7.20
N ALA A 93 -20.88 -4.75 6.81
CA ALA A 93 -20.36 -4.85 5.46
C ALA A 93 -21.50 -4.92 4.42
N GLN A 94 -22.54 -5.71 4.68
CA GLN A 94 -23.71 -5.80 3.80
C GLN A 94 -24.51 -4.50 3.74
N TYR A 95 -24.61 -3.75 4.85
CA TYR A 95 -25.25 -2.44 4.88
C TYR A 95 -24.48 -1.41 4.03
N ILE A 96 -23.15 -1.39 4.15
CA ILE A 96 -22.27 -0.49 3.37
C ILE A 96 -22.40 -0.77 1.87
N TYR A 97 -22.50 -2.04 1.46
CA TYR A 97 -22.72 -2.39 0.04
C TYR A 97 -24.03 -1.84 -0.56
N ARG A 98 -24.96 -1.34 0.26
CA ARG A 98 -26.22 -0.74 -0.19
C ARG A 98 -26.17 0.79 -0.24
N TRP A 99 -25.05 1.39 0.15
CA TRP A 99 -24.86 2.83 0.05
C TRP A 99 -24.79 3.27 -1.42
N ASN A 100 -25.01 4.56 -1.66
CA ASN A 100 -24.73 5.10 -2.99
C ASN A 100 -23.21 5.14 -3.21
N ASP A 101 -22.76 5.08 -4.45
CA ASP A 101 -21.33 5.11 -4.78
C ASP A 101 -20.60 6.34 -4.20
N LYS A 102 -21.28 7.48 -4.12
CA LYS A 102 -20.74 8.72 -3.52
C LYS A 102 -20.46 8.62 -2.02
N ASP A 103 -21.15 7.70 -1.33
CA ASP A 103 -21.07 7.50 0.11
C ASP A 103 -20.05 6.37 0.42
N PHE A 104 -19.67 5.56 -0.58
CA PHE A 104 -18.70 4.46 -0.48
C PHE A 104 -17.24 4.95 -0.52
N MET A 105 -16.89 5.81 0.45
CA MET A 105 -15.57 6.43 0.57
C MET A 105 -14.86 5.89 1.81
N PHE A 106 -13.53 5.80 1.77
CA PHE A 106 -12.75 5.15 2.84
C PHE A 106 -12.97 5.85 4.19
N ASP A 107 -12.92 7.19 4.18
CA ASP A 107 -13.12 8.03 5.36
C ASP A 107 -14.56 8.03 5.88
N THR A 108 -15.56 7.66 5.07
CA THR A 108 -16.97 7.58 5.48
C THR A 108 -17.27 6.27 6.20
N ILE A 109 -16.49 5.21 5.94
CA ILE A 109 -16.69 3.89 6.54
C ILE A 109 -16.15 3.82 7.98
N LEU A 110 -15.17 4.67 8.33
CA LEU A 110 -14.48 4.69 9.63
C LEU A 110 -15.10 5.68 10.63
#